data_AF-A0A013SGL3-F1
#
_entry.id   AF-A0A013SGL3-F1
#
_cell.length_a   1.000
_cell.length_b   1.000
_cell.length_c   1.000
_cell.angle_alpha   90.00
_cell.angle_beta   90.00
_cell.angle_gamma   90.00
#
_symmetry.space_group_name_H-M   'P 1'
#
loop_
_entity.id
_entity.type
_entity.pdbx_description
1 polymer ?
#
loop_
_entity_poly.entity_id
_entity_poly.type
_entity_poly.pdbx_seq_one_letter_code
_entity_poly.pdbx_strand_id
1 'polypeptide(L)'
;MFITSQLNVLHKIIKNQPIPVSILAQLEQTYVNFEATLLRAKVLRDFSKSETVYLIQSHIEPQQSSVAYLFSPFIFANLNKAAIYTTPATTPVLSILNKYYQAEKKALFKVDDVLDSLKIYIDLELAELNEVEFIYLSLIKALCRSDLSTVFLITSLDVDVEHLKALEQFLKVKIYWIKTTKDDDLKNLNSLEMRKLLFKNKDETYVKLCAKFAQMNAALVGLCDTFTTHQMTHLIDDMFYSEHIFEKLSVYSEYIQTLLQSQQSVRQKEAS
;
A
#
# COMPACT_ATOMS: atom_id res chain seq x y z
N MET A 1 13.16 -13.05 -20.14
CA MET A 1 12.12 -14.11 -20.19
C MET A 1 12.51 -15.13 -19.13
N PHE A 2 11.56 -15.53 -18.28
CA PHE A 2 11.82 -16.47 -17.18
C PHE A 2 12.03 -17.89 -17.72
N ILE A 3 12.91 -18.64 -17.07
CA ILE A 3 13.12 -20.07 -17.36
C ILE A 3 11.85 -20.84 -17.01
N THR A 4 11.26 -20.52 -15.85
CA THR A 4 9.97 -21.04 -15.40
C THR A 4 8.85 -20.44 -16.23
N SER A 5 8.28 -21.25 -17.13
CA SER A 5 7.25 -20.81 -18.08
C SER A 5 6.05 -20.10 -17.44
N GLN A 6 5.64 -20.53 -16.25
CA GLN A 6 4.50 -19.98 -15.50
C GLN A 6 4.74 -18.53 -15.04
N LEU A 7 6.00 -18.13 -14.83
CA LEU A 7 6.34 -16.75 -14.46
C LEU A 7 6.28 -15.79 -15.65
N ASN A 8 6.30 -16.28 -16.88
CA ASN A 8 6.19 -15.42 -18.06
C ASN A 8 4.82 -14.72 -18.17
N VAL A 9 3.83 -15.16 -17.39
CA VAL A 9 2.56 -14.46 -17.22
C VAL A 9 2.73 -13.05 -16.64
N LEU A 10 3.81 -12.80 -15.87
CA LEU A 10 4.11 -11.48 -15.32
C LEU A 10 4.23 -10.41 -16.42
N HIS A 11 4.70 -10.77 -17.61
CA HIS A 11 4.79 -9.84 -18.75
C HIS A 11 3.42 -9.48 -19.38
N LYS A 12 2.33 -10.07 -18.90
CA LYS A 12 0.99 -9.93 -19.48
C LYS A 12 -0.05 -9.44 -18.48
N ILE A 13 0.38 -9.03 -17.29
CA ILE A 13 -0.55 -8.60 -16.23
C ILE A 13 -1.27 -7.31 -16.63
N ILE A 14 -0.56 -6.36 -17.23
CA ILE A 14 -1.18 -5.17 -17.80
C ILE A 14 -1.37 -5.39 -19.30
N LYS A 15 -2.60 -5.23 -19.79
CA LYS A 15 -2.93 -5.51 -21.19
C LYS A 15 -2.11 -4.64 -22.12
N ASN A 16 -1.50 -5.27 -23.13
CA ASN A 16 -0.67 -4.64 -24.16
C ASN A 16 0.54 -3.86 -23.63
N GLN A 17 0.92 -4.05 -22.35
CA GLN A 17 2.01 -3.32 -21.72
C GLN A 17 2.89 -4.29 -20.93
N PRO A 18 3.96 -4.84 -21.55
CA PRO A 18 4.86 -5.75 -20.86
C PRO A 18 5.72 -5.03 -19.83
N ILE A 19 6.40 -5.81 -18.97
CA ILE A 19 7.37 -5.26 -18.00
C ILE A 19 8.44 -4.45 -18.76
N PRO A 20 8.61 -3.15 -18.43
CA PRO A 20 9.67 -2.33 -19.02
C PRO A 20 11.06 -2.89 -18.72
N VAL A 21 11.98 -2.76 -19.69
CA VAL A 21 13.37 -3.25 -19.55
C VAL A 21 14.11 -2.56 -18.39
N SER A 22 13.83 -1.27 -18.18
CA SER A 22 14.34 -0.49 -17.03
C SER A 22 14.01 -1.16 -15.70
N ILE A 23 12.77 -1.62 -15.53
CA ILE A 23 12.29 -2.28 -14.33
C ILE A 23 12.93 -3.66 -14.15
N LEU A 24 13.04 -4.45 -15.21
CA LEU A 24 13.75 -5.75 -15.13
C LEU A 24 15.20 -5.57 -14.71
N ALA A 25 15.92 -4.63 -15.32
CA ALA A 25 17.31 -4.34 -14.96
C ALA A 25 17.44 -3.90 -13.49
N GLN A 26 16.51 -3.06 -13.01
CA GLN A 26 16.48 -2.63 -11.61
C GLN A 26 16.23 -3.81 -10.65
N LEU A 27 15.33 -4.72 -11.00
CA LEU A 27 15.03 -5.92 -10.22
C LEU A 27 16.21 -6.89 -10.18
N GLU A 28 16.88 -7.10 -11.31
CA GLU A 28 18.09 -7.94 -11.40
C GLU A 28 19.27 -7.38 -10.61
N GLN A 29 19.38 -6.04 -10.51
CA GLN A 29 20.36 -5.40 -9.62
C GLN A 29 19.98 -5.56 -8.15
N THR A 30 18.69 -5.55 -7.84
CA THR A 30 18.18 -5.66 -6.46
C THR A 30 18.29 -7.11 -5.94
N TYR A 31 18.06 -8.09 -6.81
CA TYR A 31 18.00 -9.50 -6.47
C TYR A 31 19.08 -10.28 -7.22
N VAL A 32 20.07 -10.82 -6.48
CA VAL A 32 21.18 -11.63 -7.02
C VAL A 32 20.70 -12.74 -7.97
N ASN A 33 19.56 -13.37 -7.66
CA ASN A 33 18.83 -14.22 -8.60
C ASN A 33 17.33 -13.95 -8.44
N PHE A 34 16.80 -13.09 -9.30
CA PHE A 34 15.42 -12.63 -9.24
C PHE A 34 14.40 -13.78 -9.35
N GLU A 35 14.56 -14.67 -10.34
CA GLU A 35 13.65 -15.80 -10.53
C GLU A 35 13.66 -16.76 -9.33
N ALA A 36 14.86 -17.09 -8.83
CA ALA A 36 14.99 -17.95 -7.65
C ALA A 36 14.38 -17.30 -6.40
N THR A 37 14.43 -15.96 -6.29
CA THR A 37 13.82 -15.23 -5.17
C THR A 37 12.29 -15.37 -5.19
N LEU A 38 11.65 -15.20 -6.35
CA LEU A 38 10.19 -15.40 -6.50
C LEU A 38 9.78 -16.84 -6.15
N LEU A 39 10.51 -17.83 -6.66
CA LEU A 39 10.22 -19.25 -6.42
C LEU A 39 10.45 -19.63 -4.96
N ARG A 40 11.50 -19.10 -4.33
CA ARG A 40 11.76 -19.29 -2.90
C ARG A 40 10.66 -18.66 -2.05
N ALA A 41 10.24 -17.44 -2.36
CA ALA A 41 9.16 -16.76 -1.66
C ALA A 41 7.87 -17.58 -1.72
N LYS A 42 7.52 -18.11 -2.91
CA LYS A 42 6.39 -19.04 -3.08
C LYS A 42 6.46 -20.25 -2.15
N VAL A 43 7.62 -20.91 -2.06
CA VAL A 43 7.79 -22.09 -1.19
C VAL A 43 7.68 -21.69 0.28
N LEU A 44 8.30 -20.58 0.67
CA LEU A 44 8.32 -20.13 2.06
C LEU A 44 6.95 -19.63 2.56
N ARG A 45 6.04 -19.19 1.68
CA ARG A 45 4.67 -18.80 2.07
C ARG A 45 3.90 -19.92 2.76
N ASP A 46 4.08 -21.18 2.33
CA ASP A 46 3.42 -22.34 2.96
C ASP A 46 3.84 -22.55 4.43
N PHE A 47 4.98 -21.98 4.82
CA PHE A 47 5.56 -22.09 6.17
C PHE A 47 5.45 -20.78 6.96
N SER A 48 4.93 -19.71 6.36
CA SER A 48 4.83 -18.41 7.01
C SER A 48 3.78 -18.47 8.11
N LYS A 49 4.14 -17.95 9.29
CA LYS A 49 3.20 -17.74 10.41
C LYS A 49 2.56 -16.36 10.36
N SER A 50 3.10 -15.46 9.55
CA SER A 50 2.58 -14.12 9.31
C SER A 50 1.90 -14.05 7.94
N GLU A 51 0.81 -13.30 7.90
CA GLU A 51 0.05 -13.01 6.69
C GLU A 51 0.03 -11.50 6.48
N THR A 52 0.90 -11.02 5.60
CA THR A 52 1.02 -9.61 5.28
C THR A 52 0.17 -9.29 4.05
N VAL A 53 -0.62 -8.22 4.16
CA VAL A 53 -1.36 -7.61 3.06
C VAL A 53 -0.49 -6.54 2.40
N TYR A 54 -0.43 -6.53 1.07
CA TYR A 54 0.32 -5.52 0.31
C TYR A 54 -0.63 -4.72 -0.58
N LEU A 55 -0.78 -3.44 -0.29
CA LEU A 55 -1.57 -2.50 -1.07
C LEU A 55 -0.65 -1.72 -2.00
N ILE A 56 -0.90 -1.81 -3.30
CA ILE A 56 -0.14 -1.13 -4.33
C ILE A 56 -1.09 -0.18 -5.04
N GLN A 57 -0.91 1.12 -4.79
CA GLN A 57 -1.77 2.15 -5.34
C GLN A 57 -1.02 3.03 -6.33
N SER A 58 -1.56 3.12 -7.54
CA SER A 58 -1.08 4.03 -8.57
C SER A 58 -1.19 5.49 -8.12
N HIS A 59 -0.66 6.39 -8.94
CA HIS A 59 -0.79 7.84 -8.75
C HIS A 59 -2.20 8.25 -8.31
N ILE A 60 -2.27 9.02 -7.22
CA ILE A 60 -3.51 9.58 -6.67
C ILE A 60 -3.64 11.02 -7.12
N GLU A 61 -4.62 11.30 -7.97
CA GLU A 61 -4.92 12.66 -8.41
C GLU A 61 -5.71 13.44 -7.32
N PRO A 62 -5.65 14.77 -7.29
CA PRO A 62 -6.31 15.59 -6.26
C PRO A 62 -7.84 15.46 -6.14
N GLN A 63 -8.52 14.82 -7.11
CA GLN A 63 -9.96 14.63 -7.16
C GLN A 63 -10.34 13.14 -7.20
N GLN A 64 -9.46 12.26 -6.70
CA GLN A 64 -9.73 10.82 -6.65
C GLN A 64 -10.08 10.38 -5.23
N SER A 65 -11.29 9.87 -5.04
CA SER A 65 -11.71 9.27 -3.77
C SER A 65 -10.85 8.07 -3.36
N SER A 66 -10.04 7.51 -4.26
CA SER A 66 -9.06 6.46 -3.96
C SER A 66 -8.03 6.86 -2.91
N VAL A 67 -7.88 8.16 -2.57
CA VAL A 67 -7.11 8.59 -1.39
C VAL A 67 -7.61 7.92 -0.09
N ALA A 68 -8.86 7.46 -0.05
CA ALA A 68 -9.42 6.70 1.05
C ALA A 68 -8.54 5.49 1.43
N TYR A 69 -7.89 4.85 0.46
CA TYR A 69 -7.06 3.67 0.69
C TYR A 69 -5.71 3.98 1.35
N LEU A 70 -5.30 5.25 1.41
CA LEU A 70 -4.18 5.69 2.25
C LEU A 70 -4.43 5.34 3.74
N PHE A 71 -5.69 5.22 4.14
CA PHE A 71 -6.07 4.86 5.51
C PHE A 71 -6.16 3.35 5.75
N SER A 72 -6.19 2.53 4.69
CA SER A 72 -6.28 1.06 4.78
C SER A 72 -5.20 0.43 5.68
N PRO A 73 -3.89 0.78 5.61
CA PRO A 73 -2.91 0.16 6.50
C PRO A 73 -3.21 0.38 7.99
N PHE A 74 -3.74 1.54 8.38
CA PHE A 74 -4.13 1.80 9.77
C PHE A 74 -5.36 1.02 10.19
N ILE A 75 -6.31 0.83 9.27
CA ILE A 75 -7.48 -0.03 9.48
C ILE A 75 -7.03 -1.48 9.69
N PHE A 76 -6.17 -2.02 8.82
CA PHE A 76 -5.60 -3.36 8.98
C PHE A 76 -4.87 -3.53 10.32
N ALA A 77 -4.09 -2.53 10.73
CA ALA A 77 -3.38 -2.57 12.02
C ALA A 77 -4.32 -2.52 13.22
N ASN A 78 -5.45 -1.81 13.14
CA ASN A 78 -6.50 -1.88 14.15
C ASN A 78 -7.18 -3.25 14.22
N LEU A 79 -7.18 -4.00 13.11
CA LEU A 79 -7.60 -5.40 13.04
C LEU A 79 -6.46 -6.40 13.35
N ASN A 80 -5.32 -5.91 13.83
CA ASN A 80 -4.11 -6.70 14.10
C ASN A 80 -3.57 -7.49 12.89
N LYS A 81 -3.73 -6.94 11.68
CA LYS A 81 -3.21 -7.49 10.43
C LYS A 81 -2.08 -6.61 9.90
N ALA A 82 -0.96 -7.23 9.52
CA ALA A 82 0.17 -6.52 8.95
C ALA A 82 -0.16 -6.03 7.54
N ALA A 83 0.07 -4.75 7.28
CA ALA A 83 -0.17 -4.15 5.98
C ALA A 83 1.02 -3.29 5.53
N ILE A 84 1.48 -3.55 4.30
CA ILE A 84 2.37 -2.66 3.56
C ILE A 84 1.52 -1.89 2.56
N TYR A 85 1.66 -0.58 2.53
CA TYR A 85 1.01 0.28 1.56
C TYR A 85 2.07 1.04 0.76
N THR A 86 2.05 0.90 -0.56
CA THR A 86 2.95 1.64 -1.46
C THR A 86 2.19 2.47 -2.48
N THR A 87 2.68 3.69 -2.69
CA THR A 87 2.15 4.65 -3.66
C THR A 87 3.25 5.64 -4.06
N PRO A 88 3.18 6.26 -5.24
CA PRO A 88 4.00 7.43 -5.55
C PRO A 88 3.74 8.56 -4.55
N ALA A 89 4.78 9.33 -4.21
CA ALA A 89 4.72 10.49 -3.32
C ALA A 89 4.06 11.72 -3.97
N THR A 90 2.78 11.58 -4.33
CA THR A 90 1.98 12.63 -4.96
C THR A 90 1.62 13.74 -3.97
N THR A 91 1.24 14.91 -4.48
CA THR A 91 0.81 16.05 -3.65
C THR A 91 -0.32 15.69 -2.68
N PRO A 92 -1.39 14.97 -3.06
CA PRO A 92 -2.44 14.58 -2.11
C PRO A 92 -1.91 13.71 -0.97
N VAL A 93 -1.05 12.73 -1.28
CA VAL A 93 -0.43 11.84 -0.27
C VAL A 93 0.42 12.64 0.71
N LEU A 94 1.33 13.46 0.19
CA LEU A 94 2.23 14.27 1.02
C LEU A 94 1.45 15.31 1.84
N SER A 95 0.38 15.90 1.30
CA SER A 95 -0.45 16.87 2.04
C SER A 95 -1.13 16.28 3.28
N ILE A 96 -1.31 14.95 3.31
CA ILE A 96 -1.86 14.22 4.44
C ILE A 96 -0.72 13.80 5.38
N LEU A 97 0.28 13.07 4.88
CA LEU A 97 1.32 12.45 5.71
C LEU A 97 2.28 13.48 6.32
N ASN A 98 2.60 14.58 5.60
CA ASN A 98 3.54 15.60 6.10
C ASN A 98 2.99 16.45 7.24
N LYS A 99 1.71 16.29 7.60
CA LYS A 99 1.15 16.84 8.84
C LYS A 99 1.64 16.11 10.08
N TYR A 100 2.21 14.91 9.93
CA TYR A 100 2.56 14.02 11.04
C TYR A 100 4.06 13.69 11.10
N TYR A 101 4.73 13.48 9.97
CA TYR A 101 6.16 13.21 9.89
C TYR A 101 6.73 13.64 8.52
N GLN A 102 8.06 13.70 8.38
CA GLN A 102 8.70 14.05 7.09
C GLN A 102 8.62 12.87 6.09
N ALA A 103 7.48 12.71 5.42
CA ALA A 103 7.19 11.51 4.63
C ALA A 103 8.01 11.40 3.34
N GLU A 104 8.48 12.52 2.80
CA GLU A 104 9.40 12.55 1.65
C GLU A 104 10.82 12.06 1.98
N LYS A 105 11.15 11.86 3.25
CA LYS A 105 12.46 11.35 3.66
C LYS A 105 12.43 9.83 3.86
N LYS A 106 13.39 9.14 3.26
CA LYS A 106 13.60 7.71 3.50
C LYS A 106 14.44 7.50 4.77
N ALA A 107 13.85 6.84 5.76
CA ALA A 107 14.60 6.28 6.88
C ALA A 107 15.11 4.87 6.53
N LEU A 108 16.32 4.55 6.97
CA LEU A 108 16.88 3.20 6.85
C LEU A 108 16.38 2.33 7.99
N PHE A 109 15.55 1.33 7.71
CA PHE A 109 15.12 0.36 8.71
C PHE A 109 14.79 -0.99 8.07
N LYS A 110 14.73 -2.03 8.90
CA LYS A 110 14.22 -3.33 8.48
C LYS A 110 12.70 -3.27 8.49
N VAL A 111 12.10 -3.42 7.31
CA VAL A 111 10.64 -3.37 7.14
C VAL A 111 9.95 -4.38 8.07
N ASP A 112 10.54 -5.56 8.25
CA ASP A 112 9.96 -6.63 9.06
C ASP A 112 9.88 -6.25 10.55
N ASP A 113 10.88 -5.54 11.10
CA ASP A 113 10.84 -5.07 12.50
C ASP A 113 9.70 -4.06 12.73
N VAL A 114 9.43 -3.21 11.73
CA VAL A 114 8.33 -2.22 11.78
C VAL A 114 6.98 -2.90 11.65
N LEU A 115 6.85 -3.88 10.76
CA LEU A 115 5.62 -4.67 10.61
C LEU A 115 5.34 -5.52 11.85
N ASP A 116 6.36 -6.07 12.50
CA ASP A 116 6.17 -6.84 13.72
C ASP A 116 5.68 -5.95 14.87
N SER A 117 6.22 -4.74 14.98
CA SER A 117 5.91 -3.80 16.05
C SER A 117 4.60 -3.04 15.84
N LEU A 118 4.36 -2.54 14.62
CA LEU A 118 3.28 -1.59 14.33
C LEU A 118 2.20 -2.16 13.40
N LYS A 119 2.48 -3.27 12.71
CA LYS A 119 1.62 -3.85 11.65
C LYS A 119 1.39 -2.90 10.46
N ILE A 120 2.16 -1.82 10.35
CA ILE A 120 2.02 -0.80 9.32
C ILE A 120 3.39 -0.52 8.70
N TYR A 121 3.44 -0.50 7.37
CA TYR A 121 4.55 0.11 6.65
C TYR A 121 4.04 0.90 5.45
N ILE A 122 4.41 2.18 5.37
CA ILE A 122 4.08 3.05 4.23
C ILE A 122 5.37 3.27 3.43
N ASP A 123 5.39 2.75 2.20
CA ASP A 123 6.50 2.89 1.25
C ASP A 123 6.14 3.88 0.15
N LEU A 124 6.67 5.10 0.24
CA LEU A 124 6.45 6.11 -0.78
C LEU A 124 7.52 6.01 -1.88
N GLU A 125 7.08 5.80 -3.13
CA GLU A 125 7.98 5.88 -4.27
C GLU A 125 8.26 7.34 -4.62
N LEU A 126 9.55 7.69 -4.56
CA LEU A 126 10.05 9.05 -4.80
C LEU A 126 10.60 9.20 -6.22
N ALA A 127 10.93 8.08 -6.88
CA ALA A 127 11.37 8.10 -8.27
C ALA A 127 10.20 8.46 -9.20
N GLU A 128 10.49 9.21 -10.25
CA GLU A 128 9.54 9.49 -11.33
C GLU A 128 9.39 8.26 -12.23
N LEU A 129 8.57 7.31 -11.78
CA LEU A 129 8.15 6.15 -12.57
C LEU A 129 6.79 6.45 -13.21
N ASN A 130 6.61 6.00 -14.46
CA ASN A 130 5.25 5.98 -15.01
C ASN A 130 4.39 4.91 -14.33
N GLU A 131 3.07 4.95 -14.53
CA GLU A 131 2.14 4.05 -13.82
C GLU A 131 2.45 2.56 -14.06
N VAL A 132 2.83 2.19 -15.28
CA VAL A 132 3.18 0.80 -15.66
C VAL A 132 4.44 0.34 -14.95
N GLU A 133 5.47 1.18 -14.98
CA GLU A 133 6.74 0.95 -14.30
C GLU A 133 6.55 0.76 -12.80
N PHE A 134 5.80 1.67 -12.17
CA PHE A 134 5.48 1.60 -10.75
C PHE A 134 4.73 0.32 -10.39
N ILE A 135 3.65 -0.01 -11.12
CA ILE A 135 2.82 -1.19 -10.82
C ILE A 135 3.65 -2.47 -10.96
N TYR A 136 4.44 -2.62 -12.03
CA TYR A 136 5.28 -3.80 -12.18
C TYR A 136 6.36 -3.91 -11.10
N LEU A 137 7.07 -2.81 -10.81
CA LEU A 137 8.11 -2.79 -9.79
C LEU A 137 7.53 -3.18 -8.42
N SER A 138 6.43 -2.55 -8.02
CA SER A 138 5.79 -2.78 -6.73
C SER A 138 5.18 -4.17 -6.62
N LEU A 139 4.50 -4.65 -7.66
CA LEU A 139 3.92 -6.00 -7.67
C LEU A 139 5.01 -7.04 -7.51
N ILE A 140 6.10 -6.91 -8.28
CA ILE A 140 7.19 -7.88 -8.22
C ILE A 140 7.90 -7.84 -6.87
N LYS A 141 8.18 -6.65 -6.31
CA LYS A 141 8.74 -6.51 -4.96
C LYS A 141 7.85 -7.19 -3.92
N ALA A 142 6.53 -7.01 -4.00
CA ALA A 142 5.59 -7.69 -3.14
C ALA A 142 5.71 -9.21 -3.28
N LEU A 143 5.67 -9.73 -4.53
CA LEU A 143 5.77 -11.17 -4.82
C LEU A 143 7.11 -11.82 -4.44
N CYS A 144 8.15 -11.04 -4.11
CA CYS A 144 9.39 -11.52 -3.53
C CYS A 144 9.32 -11.73 -2.01
N ARG A 145 8.26 -11.26 -1.34
CA ARG A 145 8.06 -11.47 0.10
C ARG A 145 7.49 -12.86 0.40
N SER A 146 8.07 -13.54 1.38
CA SER A 146 7.63 -14.87 1.84
C SER A 146 6.46 -14.85 2.81
N ASP A 147 6.16 -13.72 3.44
CA ASP A 147 5.03 -13.54 4.36
C ASP A 147 3.76 -12.97 3.68
N LEU A 148 3.83 -12.76 2.36
CA LEU A 148 2.74 -12.18 1.59
C LEU A 148 1.55 -13.16 1.48
N SER A 149 0.37 -12.72 1.89
CA SER A 149 -0.88 -13.47 1.72
C SER A 149 -1.80 -12.87 0.64
N THR A 150 -1.85 -11.54 0.56
CA THR A 150 -2.78 -10.80 -0.30
C THR A 150 -2.12 -9.58 -0.91
N VAL A 151 -2.38 -9.31 -2.19
CA VAL A 151 -2.02 -8.09 -2.90
C VAL A 151 -3.28 -7.38 -3.38
N PHE A 152 -3.36 -6.07 -3.17
CA PHE A 152 -4.35 -5.19 -3.79
C PHE A 152 -3.66 -4.32 -4.83
N LEU A 153 -4.03 -4.47 -6.11
CA LEU A 153 -3.61 -3.62 -7.21
C LEU A 153 -4.67 -2.54 -7.44
N ILE A 154 -4.42 -1.32 -6.94
CA ILE A 154 -5.32 -0.18 -7.01
C ILE A 154 -4.83 0.74 -8.13
N THR A 155 -5.38 0.59 -9.34
CA THR A 155 -4.87 1.27 -10.54
C THR A 155 -5.94 1.49 -11.59
N SER A 156 -5.72 2.50 -12.44
CA SER A 156 -6.58 2.79 -13.59
C SER A 156 -6.27 1.91 -14.81
N LEU A 157 -5.09 1.26 -14.81
CA LEU A 157 -4.62 0.40 -15.89
C LEU A 157 -5.57 -0.78 -16.12
N ASP A 158 -5.65 -1.23 -17.37
CA ASP A 158 -6.44 -2.39 -17.75
C ASP A 158 -5.66 -3.68 -17.44
N VAL A 159 -6.04 -4.35 -16.37
CA VAL A 159 -5.41 -5.58 -15.88
C VAL A 159 -6.04 -6.79 -16.56
N ASP A 160 -5.20 -7.72 -17.02
CA ASP A 160 -5.64 -9.00 -17.53
C ASP A 160 -5.95 -9.96 -16.38
N VAL A 161 -7.23 -10.13 -16.09
CA VAL A 161 -7.73 -10.92 -14.96
C VAL A 161 -7.41 -12.42 -15.10
N GLU A 162 -7.32 -12.95 -16.32
CA GLU A 162 -6.99 -14.36 -16.54
C GLU A 162 -5.53 -14.63 -16.20
N HIS A 163 -4.64 -13.78 -16.71
CA HIS A 163 -3.22 -13.84 -16.41
C HIS A 163 -2.93 -13.54 -14.93
N LEU A 164 -3.67 -12.60 -14.32
CA LEU A 164 -3.59 -12.32 -12.88
C LEU A 164 -3.97 -13.54 -12.04
N LYS A 165 -5.04 -14.25 -12.41
CA LYS A 165 -5.50 -15.46 -11.72
C LYS A 165 -4.50 -16.61 -11.87
N ALA A 166 -3.91 -16.77 -13.05
CA ALA A 166 -2.85 -17.75 -13.27
C ALA A 166 -1.62 -17.47 -12.39
N LEU A 167 -1.25 -16.19 -12.22
CA LEU A 167 -0.18 -15.77 -11.34
C LEU A 167 -0.49 -16.05 -9.86
N GLU A 168 -1.70 -15.70 -9.40
CA GLU A 168 -2.19 -15.97 -8.04
C GLU A 168 -2.09 -17.46 -7.70
N GLN A 169 -2.62 -18.32 -8.59
CA GLN A 169 -2.58 -19.77 -8.40
C GLN A 169 -1.15 -20.30 -8.37
N PHE A 170 -0.30 -19.81 -9.26
CA PHE A 170 1.07 -20.28 -9.32
C PHE A 170 1.89 -19.84 -8.10
N LEU A 171 1.74 -18.60 -7.64
CA LEU A 171 2.53 -18.03 -6.54
C LEU A 171 1.91 -18.20 -5.15
N LYS A 172 0.71 -18.80 -5.07
CA LYS A 172 -0.02 -19.06 -3.81
C LYS A 172 -0.28 -17.77 -3.02
N VAL A 173 -0.81 -16.77 -3.70
CA VAL A 173 -1.14 -15.45 -3.12
C VAL A 173 -2.45 -14.96 -3.72
N LYS A 174 -3.31 -14.31 -2.92
CA LYS A 174 -4.52 -13.68 -3.44
C LYS A 174 -4.17 -12.34 -4.09
N ILE A 175 -4.64 -12.06 -5.30
CA ILE A 175 -4.41 -10.77 -5.95
C ILE A 175 -5.73 -10.18 -6.42
N TYR A 176 -6.09 -9.03 -5.85
CA TYR A 176 -7.31 -8.31 -6.19
C TYR A 176 -6.97 -7.05 -6.98
N TRP A 177 -7.69 -6.84 -8.09
CA TRP A 177 -7.63 -5.60 -8.85
C TRP A 177 -8.80 -4.68 -8.45
N ILE A 178 -8.46 -3.45 -8.08
CA ILE A 178 -9.40 -2.38 -7.75
C ILE A 178 -9.19 -1.27 -8.77
N LYS A 179 -10.15 -1.12 -9.68
CA LYS A 179 -10.09 -0.08 -10.69
C LYS A 179 -10.34 1.28 -10.06
N THR A 180 -9.43 2.23 -10.27
CA THR A 180 -9.64 3.62 -9.86
C THR A 180 -10.43 4.39 -10.91
N THR A 181 -11.31 5.27 -10.45
CA THR A 181 -12.07 6.20 -11.30
C THR A 181 -11.88 7.62 -10.78
N LYS A 182 -11.93 8.61 -11.68
CA LYS A 182 -12.01 10.01 -11.28
C LYS A 182 -13.37 10.27 -10.66
N ASP A 183 -13.40 11.15 -9.67
CA ASP A 183 -14.57 11.45 -8.87
C ASP A 183 -14.84 12.95 -8.98
N ASP A 184 -15.60 13.32 -10.01
CA ASP A 184 -15.79 14.72 -10.40
C ASP A 184 -16.46 15.56 -9.29
N ASP A 185 -17.14 14.91 -8.34
CA ASP A 185 -17.83 15.55 -7.22
C ASP A 185 -16.93 15.77 -5.98
N LEU A 186 -15.69 15.26 -5.98
CA LEU A 186 -14.79 15.38 -4.85
C LEU A 186 -14.09 16.75 -4.84
N LYS A 187 -14.22 17.50 -3.74
CA LYS A 187 -13.41 18.71 -3.51
C LYS A 187 -11.92 18.36 -3.52
N ASN A 188 -11.09 19.32 -3.93
CA ASN A 188 -9.64 19.16 -4.01
C ASN A 188 -9.06 18.65 -2.67
N LEU A 189 -8.50 17.44 -2.72
CA LEU A 189 -7.98 16.71 -1.57
C LEU A 189 -6.80 17.37 -0.87
N ASN A 190 -6.08 18.26 -1.55
CA ASN A 190 -4.98 19.01 -0.94
C ASN A 190 -5.47 19.93 0.21
N SER A 191 -6.77 20.21 0.28
CA SER A 191 -7.41 21.02 1.32
C SER A 191 -8.06 20.22 2.45
N LEU A 192 -7.81 18.89 2.52
CA LEU A 192 -8.45 18.01 3.49
C LEU A 192 -8.07 18.38 4.95
N GLU A 193 -9.08 18.72 5.74
CA GLU A 193 -8.93 19.02 7.17
C GLU A 193 -8.91 17.71 7.97
N MET A 194 -7.71 17.21 8.26
CA MET A 194 -7.51 15.93 8.96
C MET A 194 -8.20 15.87 10.32
N ARG A 195 -8.31 17.01 11.03
CA ARG A 195 -9.03 17.07 12.30
C ARG A 195 -10.52 16.77 12.12
N LYS A 196 -11.16 17.29 11.07
CA LYS A 196 -12.55 16.96 10.76
C LYS A 196 -12.72 15.55 10.20
N LEU A 197 -11.70 15.01 9.53
CA LEU A 197 -11.77 13.63 9.02
C LEU A 197 -11.65 12.59 10.14
N LEU A 198 -10.71 12.77 11.07
CA LEU A 198 -10.30 11.71 12.00
C LEU A 198 -10.81 11.89 13.45
N PHE A 199 -11.49 12.98 13.80
CA PHE A 199 -12.02 13.24 15.15
C PHE A 199 -13.54 13.34 15.18
N LYS A 200 -14.15 13.18 16.35
CA LYS A 200 -15.60 13.11 16.55
C LYS A 200 -16.41 14.27 15.94
N ASN A 201 -15.90 15.51 16.03
CA ASN A 201 -16.64 16.70 15.61
C ASN A 201 -16.49 16.93 14.10
N LYS A 202 -17.54 16.62 13.34
CA LYS A 202 -17.57 16.70 11.88
C LYS A 202 -18.72 17.58 11.39
N ASP A 203 -18.48 18.33 10.32
CA ASP A 203 -19.55 18.96 9.55
C ASP A 203 -20.15 17.95 8.55
N GLU A 204 -21.30 18.28 7.96
CA GLU A 204 -22.02 17.38 7.04
C GLU A 204 -21.15 16.91 5.85
N THR A 205 -20.19 17.73 5.41
CA THR A 205 -19.27 17.36 4.33
C THR A 205 -18.36 16.21 4.76
N TYR A 206 -17.79 16.30 5.96
CA TYR A 206 -16.89 15.27 6.49
C TYR A 206 -17.63 14.00 6.94
N VAL A 207 -18.89 14.11 7.38
CA VAL A 207 -19.74 12.93 7.62
C VAL A 207 -19.91 12.12 6.33
N LYS A 208 -20.30 12.78 5.23
CA LYS A 208 -20.46 12.11 3.91
C LYS A 208 -19.13 11.53 3.40
N LEU A 209 -18.03 12.26 3.62
CA LEU A 209 -16.72 11.80 3.20
C LEU A 209 -16.25 10.57 3.99
N CYS A 210 -16.45 10.53 5.31
CA CYS A 210 -16.13 9.37 6.14
C CYS A 210 -16.96 8.16 5.75
N ALA A 211 -18.27 8.31 5.55
CA ALA A 211 -19.12 7.22 5.07
C ALA A 211 -18.62 6.65 3.73
N LYS A 212 -18.23 7.52 2.78
CA LYS A 212 -17.64 7.12 1.50
C LYS A 212 -16.32 6.37 1.70
N PHE A 213 -15.41 6.90 2.52
CA PHE A 213 -14.12 6.27 2.80
C PHE A 213 -14.29 4.93 3.52
N ALA A 214 -15.24 4.82 4.43
CA ALA A 214 -15.57 3.59 5.13
C ALA A 214 -16.10 2.52 4.17
N GLN A 215 -17.01 2.87 3.26
CA GLN A 215 -17.52 1.95 2.24
C GLN A 215 -16.40 1.45 1.31
N MET A 216 -15.55 2.36 0.82
CA MET A 216 -14.43 2.00 -0.05
C MET A 216 -13.44 1.07 0.64
N ASN A 217 -13.02 1.41 1.86
CA ASN A 217 -12.12 0.56 2.63
C ASN A 217 -12.78 -0.76 3.02
N ALA A 218 -14.09 -0.80 3.29
CA ALA A 218 -14.79 -2.03 3.63
C ALA A 218 -14.83 -3.03 2.47
N ALA A 219 -15.00 -2.54 1.24
CA ALA A 219 -14.94 -3.39 0.04
C ALA A 219 -13.56 -4.05 -0.14
N LEU A 220 -12.49 -3.36 0.28
CA LEU A 220 -11.12 -3.87 0.23
C LEU A 220 -10.81 -4.78 1.43
N VAL A 221 -10.93 -4.26 2.64
CA VAL A 221 -10.56 -4.94 3.89
C VAL A 221 -11.44 -6.16 4.14
N GLY A 222 -12.71 -6.11 3.73
CA GLY A 222 -13.65 -7.24 3.80
C GLY A 222 -13.20 -8.47 3.02
N LEU A 223 -12.37 -8.32 1.97
CA LEU A 223 -11.83 -9.46 1.20
C LEU A 223 -10.78 -10.26 1.98
N CYS A 224 -10.29 -9.71 3.09
CA CYS A 224 -9.33 -10.34 3.99
C CYS A 224 -9.96 -10.77 5.33
N ASP A 225 -11.28 -10.66 5.49
CA ASP A 225 -11.99 -10.96 6.74
C ASP A 225 -13.27 -11.78 6.50
N THR A 226 -13.92 -12.17 7.59
CA THR A 226 -15.17 -12.93 7.62
C THR A 226 -16.40 -12.03 7.81
N PHE A 227 -16.19 -10.74 8.14
CA PHE A 227 -17.27 -9.78 8.29
C PHE A 227 -18.03 -9.57 6.98
N THR A 228 -19.35 -9.39 7.09
CA THR A 228 -20.16 -8.89 5.99
C THR A 228 -19.76 -7.46 5.62
N THR A 229 -20.05 -7.04 4.38
CA THR A 229 -19.78 -5.66 3.93
C THR A 229 -20.40 -4.62 4.84
N HIS A 230 -21.61 -4.85 5.34
CA HIS A 230 -22.28 -3.94 6.28
C HIS A 230 -21.53 -3.83 7.61
N GLN A 231 -21.16 -4.96 8.22
CA GLN A 231 -20.39 -4.98 9.47
C GLN A 231 -19.02 -4.30 9.30
N MET A 232 -18.32 -4.58 8.21
CA MET A 232 -17.03 -3.97 7.93
C MET A 232 -17.15 -2.47 7.69
N THR A 233 -18.20 -2.02 6.99
CA THR A 233 -18.44 -0.58 6.76
C THR A 233 -18.69 0.14 8.08
N HIS A 234 -19.58 -0.39 8.92
CA HIS A 234 -19.86 0.18 10.24
C HIS A 234 -18.62 0.22 11.12
N LEU A 235 -17.85 -0.86 11.15
CA LEU A 235 -16.61 -0.94 11.94
C LEU A 235 -15.59 0.10 11.48
N ILE A 236 -15.38 0.25 10.18
CA ILE A 236 -14.42 1.23 9.66
C ILE A 236 -14.92 2.66 9.88
N ASP A 237 -16.22 2.91 9.72
CA ASP A 237 -16.80 4.22 10.02
C ASP A 237 -16.55 4.58 11.49
N ASP A 238 -16.83 3.65 12.42
CA ASP A 238 -16.51 3.82 13.85
C ASP A 238 -15.03 4.13 14.10
N MET A 239 -14.09 3.56 13.32
CA MET A 239 -12.66 3.89 13.43
C MET A 239 -12.33 5.33 12.99
N PHE A 240 -13.07 5.91 12.04
CA PHE A 240 -12.96 7.33 11.65
C PHE A 240 -13.59 8.28 12.68
N TYR A 241 -14.57 7.81 13.47
CA TYR A 241 -15.22 8.60 14.51
C TYR A 241 -14.56 8.48 15.89
N SER A 242 -14.00 7.32 16.21
CA SER A 242 -13.42 7.01 17.53
C SER A 242 -11.92 7.27 17.61
N GLU A 243 -11.36 8.02 16.66
CA GLU A 243 -9.94 8.41 16.62
C GLU A 243 -8.95 7.24 16.46
N HIS A 244 -9.41 6.00 16.29
CA HIS A 244 -8.54 4.82 16.16
C HIS A 244 -7.58 4.91 14.97
N ILE A 245 -8.02 5.47 13.83
CA ILE A 245 -7.13 5.71 12.68
C ILE A 245 -6.09 6.78 13.04
N PHE A 246 -6.51 7.85 13.72
CA PHE A 246 -5.62 8.92 14.16
C PHE A 246 -4.56 8.40 15.14
N GLU A 247 -4.94 7.59 16.13
CA GLU A 247 -4.02 7.00 17.10
C GLU A 247 -2.95 6.16 16.42
N LYS A 248 -3.32 5.24 15.52
CA LYS A 248 -2.36 4.42 14.77
C LYS A 248 -1.45 5.27 13.88
N LEU A 249 -2.00 6.28 13.21
CA LEU A 249 -1.23 7.23 12.40
C LEU A 249 -0.25 8.02 13.26
N SER A 250 -0.66 8.49 14.43
CA SER A 250 0.18 9.24 15.36
C SER A 250 1.34 8.38 15.86
N VAL A 251 1.07 7.17 16.34
CA VAL A 251 2.11 6.24 16.82
C VAL A 251 3.10 5.88 15.70
N TYR A 252 2.59 5.57 14.50
CA TYR A 252 3.44 5.32 13.34
C TYR A 252 4.32 6.53 13.00
N SER A 253 3.73 7.73 12.98
CA SER A 253 4.44 8.95 12.64
C SER A 253 5.54 9.30 13.64
N GLU A 254 5.27 9.14 14.93
CA GLU A 254 6.25 9.36 15.99
C GLU A 254 7.45 8.41 15.83
N TYR A 255 7.17 7.12 15.64
CA TYR A 255 8.19 6.10 15.40
C TYR A 255 9.09 6.45 14.20
N ILE A 256 8.50 6.76 13.04
CA ILE A 256 9.26 7.11 11.83
C ILE A 256 10.05 8.40 12.03
N GLN A 257 9.45 9.41 12.67
CA GLN A 257 10.12 10.68 12.94
C GLN A 257 11.32 10.52 13.88
N THR A 258 11.23 9.68 14.91
CA THR A 258 12.36 9.33 15.78
C THR A 258 13.47 8.62 15.01
N LEU A 259 13.13 7.68 14.12
CA LEU A 259 14.12 7.02 13.26
C LEU A 259 14.85 8.02 12.36
N LEU A 260 14.12 8.94 11.72
CA LEU A 260 14.71 9.98 10.88
C LEU A 260 15.67 10.89 11.67
N GLN A 261 15.26 11.31 12.87
CA GLN A 261 16.08 12.17 13.73
C GLN A 261 17.35 11.46 14.20
N SER A 262 17.24 10.20 14.66
CA SER A 262 18.40 9.43 15.11
C SER A 262 19.45 9.24 14.01
N GLN A 263 19.01 8.94 12.79
CA GLN A 263 19.90 8.79 11.63
C GLN A 263 20.57 10.11 11.24
N GLN A 264 19.82 11.21 11.30
CA GLN A 264 20.39 12.54 11.05
C GLN A 264 21.46 12.89 12.09
N SER A 265 21.21 12.60 13.37
CA SER A 265 22.19 12.84 14.43
C SER A 265 23.45 11.99 14.28
N VAL A 266 23.33 10.73 13.85
CA VAL A 266 24.50 9.87 13.58
C VAL A 266 25.33 10.44 12.43
N ARG A 267 24.71 10.79 11.30
CA ARG A 267 25.42 11.38 10.15
C ARG A 267 26.13 12.70 10.52
N GLN A 268 25.52 13.52 11.37
CA GLN A 268 26.14 14.76 11.84
C GLN A 268 27.38 14.51 12.69
N LYS A 269 27.37 13.47 13.53
CA LYS A 269 28.54 13.08 14.35
C LYS A 269 29.67 12.45 13.54
N GLU A 270 29.36 11.74 12.47
CA GLU A 270 30.36 11.16 11.57
C GLU A 270 31.03 12.20 10.66
N ALA A 271 30.36 13.34 10.44
CA ALA A 271 30.86 14.44 9.61
C ALA A 271 31.65 15.51 10.40
N SER A 272 31.66 15.43 11.74
CA SER A 272 32.35 16.35 12.66
C SER A 272 33.62 15.74 13.24
#